data_AF-A0A0C9YYC1-F1
#
_entry.id   AF-A0A0C9YYC1-F1
#
_cell.length_a   1.000
_cell.length_b   1.000
_cell.length_c   1.000
_cell.angle_alpha   90.00
_cell.angle_beta   90.00
_cell.angle_gamma   90.00
#
_symmetry.space_group_name_H-M   'P 1'
#
loop_
_entity.id
_entity.type
_entity.pdbx_description
1 polymer ?
#
loop_
_entity_poly.entity_id
_entity_poly.type
_entity_poly.pdbx_seq_one_letter_code
_entity_poly.pdbx_strand_id
1 'polypeptide(L)'
;QMPEGAVVAPVILSLDKTPLSLFSGDKKAWPVYLTIGNISKDVRHQVSSHATVLIGYLPVSRLECFQKKTCSLVGYRLFHHVMSLVLQLLVNAGRHSREMVCTDGYLCHVHPILAAYVTNFPKQCLVACNKESRCPCCLVESDKHGDLEECAWCSMADMLKTLQRKQRNKQLRKFDVQGLCVVYKPFWKDLPFMDIFACITPNILHQLHKGIFHDHLVQWCTSLMGEMDIDVHFQAMTCFPALCHFKKGISTISQWTGMEHKEMQ
;
A
#
# COMPACT_ATOMS: atom_id res chain seq x y z
N GLN A 1 11.75 19.45 16.32
CA GLN A 1 10.76 20.51 16.54
C GLN A 1 10.74 21.38 15.30
N MET A 2 9.55 21.69 14.79
CA MET A 2 9.39 22.65 13.68
C MET A 2 9.45 24.08 14.24
N PRO A 3 9.88 25.07 13.43
CA PRO A 3 9.85 26.46 13.86
C PRO A 3 8.41 26.93 14.14
N GLU A 4 8.28 27.91 15.03
CA GLU A 4 6.99 28.49 15.40
C GLU A 4 6.33 29.13 14.16
N GLY A 5 5.05 28.83 13.91
CA GLY A 5 4.32 29.26 12.72
C GLY A 5 4.49 28.36 11.47
N ALA A 6 5.27 27.27 11.55
CA ALA A 6 5.37 26.30 10.46
C ALA A 6 4.08 25.48 10.30
N VAL A 7 3.65 25.30 9.06
CA VAL A 7 2.47 24.50 8.71
C VAL A 7 2.91 23.16 8.13
N VAL A 8 2.34 22.06 8.59
CA VAL A 8 2.56 20.74 7.98
C VAL A 8 1.47 20.47 6.96
N ALA A 9 1.89 20.04 5.76
CA ALA A 9 0.99 19.51 4.74
C ALA A 9 1.21 17.99 4.61
N PRO A 10 0.37 17.14 5.23
CA PRO A 10 0.52 15.70 5.10
C PRO A 10 0.29 15.29 3.64
N VAL A 11 1.27 14.68 2.99
CA VAL A 11 1.16 14.21 1.61
C VAL A 11 0.67 12.78 1.61
N ILE A 12 -0.34 12.49 0.79
CA ILE A 12 -0.89 11.16 0.58
C ILE A 12 -0.61 10.78 -0.86
N LEU A 13 0.17 9.71 -1.05
CA LEU A 13 0.45 9.15 -2.37
C LEU A 13 -0.48 7.97 -2.62
N SER A 14 -0.92 7.80 -3.86
CA SER A 14 -1.57 6.57 -4.28
C SER A 14 -1.05 6.07 -5.61
N LEU A 15 -1.04 4.75 -5.75
CA LEU A 15 -0.45 4.06 -6.88
C LEU A 15 -1.41 2.98 -7.36
N ASP A 16 -2.15 3.26 -8.42
CA ASP A 16 -2.98 2.27 -9.09
C ASP A 16 -2.43 1.89 -10.47
N LYS A 17 -2.58 0.63 -10.86
CA LYS A 17 -2.02 0.12 -12.13
C LYS A 17 -3.16 0.18 -13.12
N THR A 18 -3.09 1.12 -14.04
CA THR A 18 -4.20 1.39 -14.95
C THR A 18 -3.80 0.99 -16.38
N PRO A 19 -4.66 0.27 -17.13
CA PRO A 19 -4.46 0.11 -18.56
C PRO A 19 -4.55 1.47 -19.25
N LEU A 20 -3.59 1.80 -20.12
CA LEU A 20 -3.56 3.10 -20.82
C LEU A 20 -4.40 3.10 -22.12
N SER A 21 -4.76 1.94 -22.65
CA SER A 21 -5.63 1.85 -23.84
C SER A 21 -6.64 0.73 -23.69
N LEU A 22 -7.90 1.05 -23.96
CA LEU A 22 -9.01 0.10 -23.94
C LEU A 22 -9.09 -0.76 -25.22
N PHE A 23 -8.47 -0.34 -26.34
CA PHE A 23 -8.73 -0.96 -27.65
C PHE A 23 -7.53 -1.21 -28.58
N SER A 24 -6.30 -0.73 -28.32
CA SER A 24 -5.17 -0.94 -29.26
C SER A 24 -3.77 -0.86 -28.63
N GLY A 25 -3.54 -1.56 -27.53
CA GLY A 25 -2.17 -1.79 -27.04
C GLY A 25 -2.07 -2.31 -25.62
N ASP A 26 -1.14 -3.24 -25.39
CA ASP A 26 -0.75 -3.75 -24.06
C ASP A 26 0.02 -2.71 -23.21
N LYS A 27 -0.22 -1.41 -23.43
CA LYS A 27 0.47 -0.35 -22.71
C LYS A 27 -0.20 -0.17 -21.35
N LYS A 28 0.52 -0.56 -20.31
CA LYS A 28 0.15 -0.34 -18.90
C LYS A 28 1.05 0.76 -18.36
N ALA A 29 0.53 1.64 -17.53
CA ALA A 29 1.35 2.55 -16.74
C ALA A 29 0.85 2.57 -15.31
N TRP A 30 1.72 3.01 -14.42
CA TRP A 30 1.37 3.19 -13.03
C TRP A 30 1.32 4.68 -12.75
N PRO A 31 0.14 5.32 -12.86
CA PRO A 31 -0.02 6.69 -12.41
C PRO A 31 0.28 6.81 -10.91
N VAL A 32 1.09 7.81 -10.57
CA VAL A 32 1.33 8.25 -9.20
C VAL A 32 0.46 9.46 -8.95
N TYR A 33 -0.49 9.31 -8.02
CA TYR A 33 -1.36 10.39 -7.61
C TYR A 33 -0.91 10.97 -6.27
N LEU A 34 -1.18 12.25 -6.06
CA LEU A 34 -0.89 12.99 -4.86
C LEU A 34 -2.13 13.76 -4.41
N THR A 35 -2.42 13.70 -3.11
CA THR A 35 -3.36 14.58 -2.42
C THR A 35 -2.77 14.99 -1.07
N ILE A 36 -3.41 15.92 -0.37
CA ILE A 36 -2.94 16.40 0.93
C ILE A 36 -3.96 16.16 2.05
N GLY A 37 -3.44 15.96 3.25
CA GLY A 37 -4.14 15.69 4.50
C GLY A 37 -5.10 16.82 4.88
N ASN A 38 -4.74 18.06 4.57
CA ASN A 38 -5.46 19.29 4.92
C ASN A 38 -6.81 19.42 4.19
N ILE A 39 -7.04 18.67 3.11
CA ILE A 39 -8.34 18.60 2.45
C ILE A 39 -9.20 17.58 3.19
N SER A 40 -10.45 17.93 3.50
CA SER A 40 -11.37 17.01 4.17
C SER A 40 -11.55 15.72 3.36
N LYS A 41 -11.77 14.61 4.06
CA LYS A 41 -11.93 13.28 3.42
C LYS A 41 -13.06 13.28 2.39
N ASP A 42 -14.18 13.92 2.72
CA ASP A 42 -15.36 13.94 1.86
C ASP A 42 -15.09 14.69 0.55
N VAL A 43 -14.34 15.80 0.61
CA VAL A 43 -13.91 16.54 -0.58
C VAL A 43 -12.89 15.74 -1.39
N ARG A 44 -11.96 15.04 -0.75
CA ARG A 44 -11.02 14.14 -1.46
C ARG A 44 -11.71 13.00 -2.20
N HIS A 45 -12.83 12.51 -1.68
CA HIS A 45 -13.62 11.45 -2.29
C HIS A 45 -14.53 11.93 -3.43
N GLN A 46 -14.73 13.23 -3.57
CA GLN A 46 -15.49 13.81 -4.67
C GLN A 46 -14.59 13.99 -5.90
N VAL A 47 -14.84 13.19 -6.94
CA VAL A 47 -14.07 13.24 -8.20
C VAL A 47 -14.12 14.63 -8.84
N SER A 48 -15.25 15.33 -8.71
CA SER A 48 -15.46 16.70 -9.23
C SER A 48 -14.66 17.78 -8.49
N SER A 49 -14.16 17.51 -7.29
CA SER A 49 -13.42 18.50 -6.49
C SER A 49 -11.95 18.63 -6.92
N HIS A 50 -11.46 17.75 -7.80
CA HIS A 50 -10.08 17.76 -8.29
C HIS A 50 -9.02 17.81 -7.17
N ALA A 51 -9.34 17.28 -5.99
CA ALA A 51 -8.49 17.29 -4.79
C ALA A 51 -7.29 16.33 -4.86
N THR A 52 -7.15 15.59 -5.95
CA THR A 52 -6.06 14.67 -6.23
C THR A 52 -5.44 15.01 -7.57
N VAL A 53 -4.12 15.15 -7.61
CA VAL A 53 -3.35 15.48 -8.81
C VAL A 53 -2.47 14.31 -9.25
N LEU A 54 -2.32 14.12 -10.56
CA LEU A 54 -1.38 13.16 -11.12
C LEU A 54 0.02 13.79 -11.21
N ILE A 55 1.01 13.19 -10.56
CA ILE A 55 2.39 13.72 -10.50
C ILE A 55 3.38 12.98 -11.39
N GLY A 56 2.99 11.83 -11.96
CA GLY A 56 3.82 11.13 -12.93
C GLY A 56 3.28 9.76 -13.31
N TYR A 57 3.84 9.21 -14.39
CA TYR A 57 3.62 7.82 -14.80
C TYR A 57 4.91 7.04 -14.63
N LEU A 58 4.86 5.93 -13.88
CA LEU A 58 6.00 5.02 -13.80
C LEU A 58 6.05 4.12 -15.04
N PRO A 59 7.25 3.90 -15.60
CA PRO A 59 7.40 3.07 -16.78
C PRO A 59 7.10 1.60 -16.46
N VAL A 60 6.27 0.96 -17.30
CA VAL A 60 6.12 -0.50 -17.32
C VAL A 60 6.96 -1.03 -18.47
N SER A 61 8.25 -1.24 -18.19
CA SER A 61 9.15 -1.85 -19.16
C SER A 61 9.10 -3.38 -19.05
N ARG A 62 9.11 -4.07 -20.19
CA ARG A 62 9.27 -5.52 -20.25
C ARG A 62 10.68 -5.98 -19.86
N LEU A 63 11.64 -5.03 -19.79
CA LEU A 63 13.03 -5.26 -19.37
C LEU A 63 13.66 -6.46 -20.13
N GLU A 64 13.39 -6.56 -21.43
CA GLU A 64 13.79 -7.68 -22.29
C GLU A 64 15.32 -7.83 -22.41
N CYS A 65 16.05 -6.76 -22.11
CA CYS A 65 17.51 -6.76 -22.02
C CYS A 65 18.06 -7.49 -20.77
N PHE A 66 17.20 -7.92 -19.84
CA PHE A 66 17.60 -8.66 -18.64
C PHE A 66 17.14 -10.12 -18.70
N GLN A 67 17.90 -11.00 -18.06
CA GLN A 67 17.48 -12.39 -17.87
C GLN A 67 16.18 -12.46 -17.06
N LYS A 68 15.29 -13.41 -17.41
CA LYS A 68 14.00 -13.61 -16.73
C LYS A 68 14.14 -13.69 -15.20
N LYS A 69 15.20 -14.35 -14.70
CA LYS A 69 15.48 -14.51 -13.26
C LYS A 69 15.77 -13.19 -12.53
N THR A 70 16.36 -12.21 -13.22
CA THR A 70 16.72 -10.90 -12.64
C THR A 70 15.72 -9.80 -12.95
N CYS A 71 14.85 -10.00 -13.94
CA CYS A 71 13.92 -9.00 -14.45
C CYS A 71 13.03 -8.39 -13.35
N SER A 72 12.45 -9.22 -12.47
CA SER A 72 11.63 -8.74 -11.35
C SER A 72 12.41 -7.82 -10.41
N LEU A 73 13.62 -8.23 -9.99
CA LEU A 73 14.47 -7.43 -9.11
C LEU A 73 14.90 -6.10 -9.75
N VAL A 74 15.18 -6.11 -11.06
CA VAL A 74 15.50 -4.89 -11.80
C VAL A 74 14.28 -3.97 -11.86
N GLY A 75 13.07 -4.52 -12.06
CA GLY A 75 11.82 -3.76 -11.97
C GLY A 75 11.64 -3.09 -10.60
N TYR A 76 11.92 -3.80 -9.52
CA TYR A 76 11.88 -3.24 -8.16
C TYR A 76 12.87 -2.07 -8.01
N ARG A 77 14.12 -2.24 -8.45
CA ARG A 77 15.13 -1.17 -8.40
C ARG A 77 14.73 0.04 -9.25
N LEU A 78 14.20 -0.20 -10.45
CA LEU A 78 13.73 0.85 -11.34
C LEU A 78 12.59 1.63 -10.69
N PHE A 79 11.64 0.96 -10.05
CA PHE A 79 10.56 1.61 -9.30
C PHE A 79 11.11 2.57 -8.24
N HIS A 80 12.00 2.11 -7.34
CA HIS A 80 12.57 2.99 -6.31
C HIS A 80 13.42 4.12 -6.89
N HIS A 81 14.11 3.88 -8.00
CA HIS A 81 14.87 4.94 -8.67
C HIS A 81 13.94 6.02 -9.23
N VAL A 82 12.91 5.64 -9.98
CA VAL A 82 11.95 6.60 -10.56
C VAL A 82 11.18 7.33 -9.47
N MET A 83 10.71 6.64 -8.44
CA MET A 83 10.04 7.28 -7.30
C MET A 83 10.95 8.27 -6.57
N SER A 84 12.26 8.00 -6.48
CA SER A 84 13.22 8.93 -5.90
C SER A 84 13.36 10.22 -6.72
N LEU A 85 13.28 10.13 -8.05
CA LEU A 85 13.29 11.28 -8.94
C LEU A 85 11.98 12.09 -8.82
N VAL A 86 10.83 11.40 -8.85
CA VAL A 86 9.50 12.04 -8.72
C VAL A 86 9.37 12.79 -7.40
N LEU A 87 9.89 12.23 -6.30
CA LEU A 87 9.76 12.80 -4.96
C LEU A 87 10.94 13.69 -4.54
N GLN A 88 11.90 13.98 -5.42
CA GLN A 88 13.06 14.81 -5.08
C GLN A 88 12.66 16.21 -4.59
N LEU A 89 11.65 16.81 -5.23
CA LEU A 89 11.11 18.11 -4.82
C LEU A 89 10.43 18.05 -3.45
N LEU A 90 9.75 16.93 -3.15
CA LEU A 90 9.12 16.69 -1.84
C LEU A 90 10.17 16.58 -0.73
N VAL A 91 11.29 15.89 -0.98
CA VAL A 91 12.40 15.79 -0.03
C VAL A 91 12.92 17.19 0.33
N ASN A 92 13.15 18.04 -0.67
CA ASN A 92 13.67 19.38 -0.44
C ASN A 92 12.65 20.26 0.31
N ALA A 93 11.40 20.29 -0.16
CA ALA A 93 10.33 21.08 0.44
C ALA A 93 10.02 20.64 1.88
N GLY A 94 10.03 19.34 2.18
CA GLY A 94 9.80 18.84 3.53
C GLY A 94 10.89 19.26 4.53
N ARG A 95 12.15 19.41 4.08
CA ARG A 95 13.28 19.84 4.92
C ARG A 95 13.32 21.35 5.14
N HIS A 96 13.14 22.13 4.08
CA HIS A 96 13.40 23.58 4.11
C HIS A 96 12.13 24.43 4.17
N SER A 97 10.94 23.82 4.20
CA SER A 97 9.66 24.47 3.95
C SER A 97 9.56 25.09 2.54
N ARG A 98 8.35 25.46 2.14
CA ARG A 98 8.06 26.32 0.99
C ARG A 98 7.04 27.36 1.41
N GLU A 99 7.23 28.59 0.99
CA GLU A 99 6.22 29.62 1.13
C GLU A 99 5.02 29.28 0.22
N MET A 100 3.84 29.21 0.82
CA MET A 100 2.58 28.95 0.11
C MET A 100 1.49 29.85 0.67
N VAL A 101 0.58 30.29 -0.19
CA VAL A 101 -0.62 31.02 0.24
C VAL A 101 -1.63 30.02 0.76
N CYS A 102 -2.02 30.16 2.03
CA CYS A 102 -3.05 29.37 2.66
C CYS A 102 -4.46 29.84 2.24
N THR A 103 -5.48 29.05 2.58
CA THR A 103 -6.88 29.34 2.22
C THR A 103 -7.45 30.61 2.86
N ASP A 104 -6.80 31.08 3.93
CA ASP A 104 -7.09 32.32 4.63
C ASP A 104 -6.39 33.55 3.99
N GLY A 105 -5.59 33.35 2.94
CA GLY A 105 -4.87 34.40 2.22
C GLY A 105 -3.51 34.75 2.82
N TYR A 106 -3.10 34.12 3.92
CA TYR A 106 -1.80 34.36 4.54
C TYR A 106 -0.70 33.52 3.90
N LEU A 107 0.52 34.05 3.88
CA LEU A 107 1.70 33.31 3.46
C LEU A 107 2.20 32.46 4.63
N CYS A 108 2.30 31.14 4.43
CA CYS A 108 2.80 30.22 5.44
C CYS A 108 4.02 29.45 4.93
N HIS A 109 4.94 29.14 5.84
CA HIS A 109 6.02 28.19 5.58
C HIS A 109 5.49 26.77 5.73
N VAL A 110 5.20 26.13 4.60
CA VAL A 110 4.60 24.80 4.54
C VAL A 110 5.67 23.73 4.36
N HIS A 111 5.65 22.73 5.24
CA HIS A 111 6.44 21.51 5.15
C HIS A 111 5.57 20.35 4.66
N PRO A 112 5.65 19.98 3.37
CA PRO A 112 4.98 18.79 2.87
C PRO A 112 5.73 17.53 3.33
N ILE A 113 5.04 16.65 4.05
CA ILE A 113 5.63 15.44 4.66
C ILE A 113 4.80 14.23 4.22
N LEU A 114 5.44 13.18 3.70
CA LEU A 114 4.72 11.95 3.36
C LEU A 114 4.08 11.36 4.61
N ALA A 115 2.76 11.22 4.59
CA ALA A 115 1.97 10.73 5.71
C ALA A 115 1.27 9.40 5.41
N ALA A 116 0.85 9.17 4.16
CA ALA A 116 0.21 7.92 3.76
C ALA A 116 0.57 7.50 2.33
N TYR A 117 0.62 6.18 2.10
CA TYR A 117 0.85 5.57 0.81
C TYR A 117 -0.23 4.51 0.55
N VAL A 118 -1.25 4.89 -0.22
CA VAL A 118 -2.44 4.09 -0.51
C VAL A 118 -2.18 3.21 -1.73
N THR A 119 -2.03 1.91 -1.50
CA THR A 119 -1.84 0.96 -2.58
C THR A 119 -2.25 -0.46 -2.18
N ASN A 120 -2.31 -1.38 -3.14
CA ASN A 120 -2.66 -2.78 -2.89
C ASN A 120 -1.46 -3.57 -2.34
N PHE A 121 -1.70 -4.74 -1.76
CA PHE A 121 -0.70 -5.50 -1.03
C PHE A 121 0.61 -5.79 -1.82
N PRO A 122 0.59 -6.23 -3.09
CA PRO A 122 1.83 -6.43 -3.85
C PRO A 122 2.66 -5.14 -3.99
N LYS A 123 1.99 -4.00 -4.16
CA LYS A 123 2.65 -2.69 -4.25
C LYS A 123 3.08 -2.16 -2.88
N GLN A 124 2.37 -2.47 -1.80
CA GLN A 124 2.82 -2.18 -0.43
C GLN A 124 4.15 -2.89 -0.18
N CYS A 125 4.26 -4.15 -0.61
CA CYS A 125 5.48 -4.94 -0.51
C CYS A 125 6.64 -4.33 -1.31
N LEU A 126 6.34 -3.92 -2.55
CA LEU A 126 7.27 -3.18 -3.40
C LEU A 126 7.77 -1.91 -2.70
N VAL A 127 6.88 -1.09 -2.13
CA VAL A 127 7.24 0.13 -1.39
C VAL A 127 8.09 -0.19 -0.15
N ALA A 128 7.73 -1.23 0.59
CA ALA A 128 8.42 -1.71 1.78
C ALA A 128 9.75 -2.43 1.50
N CYS A 129 10.12 -2.62 0.23
CA CYS A 129 11.33 -3.37 -0.17
C CYS A 129 11.35 -4.82 0.31
N ASN A 130 10.19 -5.47 0.48
CA ASN A 130 10.11 -6.87 0.88
C ASN A 130 9.52 -7.74 -0.25
N LYS A 131 9.57 -9.06 -0.07
CA LYS A 131 8.92 -10.02 -0.97
C LYS A 131 7.40 -10.02 -0.72
N GLU A 132 6.62 -10.28 -1.77
CA GLU A 132 5.15 -10.37 -1.69
C GLU A 132 4.66 -11.49 -0.75
N SER A 133 5.51 -12.46 -0.41
CA SER A 133 5.20 -13.50 0.57
C SER A 133 5.36 -13.03 2.03
N ARG A 134 5.61 -11.74 2.30
CA ARG A 134 5.93 -11.22 3.64
C ARG A 134 5.06 -10.01 3.96
N CYS A 135 4.85 -9.76 5.25
CA CYS A 135 4.15 -8.56 5.68
C CYS A 135 5.03 -7.30 5.46
N PRO A 136 4.50 -6.21 4.88
CA PRO A 136 5.23 -4.96 4.73
C PRO A 136 5.51 -4.28 6.08
N CYS A 137 4.70 -4.54 7.11
CA CYS A 137 4.77 -3.81 8.38
C CYS A 137 5.38 -4.61 9.54
N CYS A 138 5.35 -5.95 9.51
CA CYS A 138 5.91 -6.78 10.58
C CYS A 138 6.75 -7.95 10.04
N LEU A 139 7.48 -8.62 10.93
CA LEU A 139 8.42 -9.70 10.61
C LEU A 139 7.78 -11.09 10.61
N VAL A 140 6.46 -11.17 10.43
CA VAL A 140 5.73 -12.44 10.50
C VAL A 140 6.15 -13.35 9.35
N GLU A 141 6.16 -14.65 9.63
CA GLU A 141 6.42 -15.65 8.60
C GLU A 141 5.13 -16.00 7.86
N SER A 142 5.26 -16.34 6.57
CA SER A 142 4.13 -16.55 5.68
C SER A 142 3.20 -17.67 6.13
N ASP A 143 3.74 -18.67 6.80
CA ASP A 143 3.06 -19.83 7.37
C ASP A 143 2.37 -19.55 8.70
N LYS A 144 2.68 -18.40 9.33
CA LYS A 144 2.08 -17.95 10.60
C LYS A 144 1.04 -16.85 10.43
N HIS A 145 0.63 -16.55 9.19
CA HIS A 145 -0.40 -15.56 8.93
C HIS A 145 -1.75 -16.06 9.47
N GLY A 146 -2.34 -15.34 10.43
CA GLY A 146 -3.60 -15.70 11.07
C GLY A 146 -3.46 -16.27 12.48
N ASP A 147 -2.24 -16.61 12.90
CA ASP A 147 -1.97 -17.01 14.28
C ASP A 147 -2.06 -15.82 15.23
N LEU A 148 -2.53 -16.07 16.45
CA LEU A 148 -2.63 -15.05 17.51
C LEU A 148 -1.27 -14.77 18.19
N GLU A 149 -0.16 -14.85 17.45
CA GLU A 149 1.18 -14.61 17.96
C GLU A 149 1.59 -13.14 17.80
N GLU A 150 2.20 -12.57 18.83
CA GLU A 150 2.80 -11.24 18.72
C GLU A 150 4.01 -11.27 17.78
N CYS A 151 4.05 -10.31 16.85
CA CYS A 151 5.14 -10.18 15.91
C CYS A 151 5.85 -8.82 16.05
N ALA A 152 7.17 -8.84 15.91
CA ALA A 152 7.97 -7.62 15.86
C ALA A 152 7.67 -6.79 14.61
N TRP A 153 7.54 -5.48 14.80
CA TRP A 153 7.32 -4.53 13.71
C TRP A 153 8.61 -4.25 12.92
N CYS A 154 8.45 -3.95 11.65
CA CYS A 154 9.53 -3.47 10.79
C CYS A 154 10.02 -2.11 11.30
N SER A 155 11.34 -1.93 11.30
CA SER A 155 11.98 -0.66 11.63
C SER A 155 12.78 -0.15 10.45
N MET A 156 12.57 1.12 10.11
CA MET A 156 13.27 1.78 9.00
C MET A 156 14.78 1.78 9.20
N ALA A 157 15.22 2.13 10.41
CA ALA A 157 16.64 2.20 10.75
C ALA A 157 17.30 0.82 10.61
N ASP A 158 16.62 -0.23 11.06
CA ASP A 158 17.10 -1.60 10.99
C ASP A 158 17.14 -2.12 9.55
N MET A 159 16.10 -1.87 8.76
CA MET A 159 16.06 -2.26 7.36
C MET A 159 17.18 -1.58 6.56
N LEU A 160 17.37 -0.27 6.72
CA LEU A 160 18.45 0.46 6.04
C LEU A 160 19.82 -0.07 6.42
N LYS A 161 20.06 -0.38 7.71
CA LYS A 161 21.31 -1.03 8.17
C LYS A 161 21.49 -2.41 7.53
N THR A 162 20.44 -3.23 7.47
CA THR A 162 20.47 -4.55 6.83
C THR A 162 20.82 -4.45 5.35
N LEU A 163 20.17 -3.54 4.61
CA LEU A 163 20.41 -3.32 3.18
C LEU A 163 21.84 -2.84 2.91
N GLN A 164 22.36 -1.90 3.71
CA GLN A 164 23.75 -1.43 3.62
C GLN A 164 24.75 -2.56 3.88
N ARG A 165 24.51 -3.40 4.89
CA ARG A 165 25.36 -4.57 5.19
C ARG A 165 25.32 -5.59 4.07
N LYS A 166 24.14 -5.88 3.50
CA LYS A 166 23.98 -6.79 2.34
C LYS A 166 24.65 -6.24 1.08
N GLN A 167 24.78 -4.93 0.93
CA GLN A 167 25.52 -4.33 -0.17
C GLN A 167 27.03 -4.59 -0.05
N ARG A 168 27.57 -4.58 1.18
CA ARG A 168 28.98 -4.84 1.46
C ARG A 168 29.31 -6.34 1.51
N ASN A 169 28.41 -7.15 2.07
CA ASN A 169 28.59 -8.59 2.29
C ASN A 169 27.51 -9.40 1.55
N LYS A 170 27.91 -10.39 0.76
CA LYS A 170 26.97 -11.18 -0.07
C LYS A 170 25.96 -12.01 0.74
N GLN A 171 26.26 -12.44 1.96
CA GLN A 171 25.37 -13.27 2.78
C GLN A 171 25.08 -12.64 4.14
N LEU A 172 23.79 -12.57 4.51
CA LEU A 172 23.34 -11.98 5.76
C LEU A 172 22.02 -12.63 6.18
N ARG A 173 22.04 -13.51 7.20
CA ARG A 173 20.83 -14.20 7.67
C ARG A 173 19.67 -13.24 8.01
N LYS A 174 19.99 -12.08 8.61
CA LYS A 174 18.99 -11.04 8.95
C LYS A 174 18.23 -10.52 7.71
N PHE A 175 18.88 -10.48 6.53
CA PHE A 175 18.23 -10.06 5.28
C PHE A 175 17.15 -11.05 4.85
N ASP A 176 17.41 -12.35 5.03
CA ASP A 176 16.48 -13.41 4.66
C ASP A 176 15.30 -13.49 5.63
N VAL A 177 15.56 -13.36 6.94
CA VAL A 177 14.52 -13.28 7.99
C VAL A 177 13.59 -12.08 7.78
N GLN A 178 14.16 -10.91 7.45
CA GLN A 178 13.36 -9.72 7.13
C GLN A 178 12.67 -9.81 5.76
N GLY A 179 12.93 -10.86 4.98
CA GLY A 179 12.25 -11.09 3.70
C GLY A 179 12.51 -10.01 2.66
N LEU A 180 13.65 -9.34 2.72
CA LEU A 180 13.94 -8.15 1.91
C LEU A 180 14.24 -8.49 0.45
N CYS A 181 13.96 -7.53 -0.42
CA CYS A 181 14.42 -7.47 -1.80
C CYS A 181 15.73 -6.66 -1.88
N VAL A 182 16.57 -6.95 -2.88
CA VAL A 182 17.90 -6.33 -3.01
C VAL A 182 17.80 -4.93 -3.62
N VAL A 183 17.20 -4.01 -2.88
CA VAL A 183 17.02 -2.59 -3.19
C VAL A 183 17.89 -1.77 -2.24
N TYR A 184 19.08 -1.36 -2.68
CA TYR A 184 20.05 -0.70 -1.79
C TYR A 184 19.74 0.77 -1.49
N LYS A 185 18.93 1.42 -2.32
CA LYS A 185 18.51 2.81 -2.16
C LYS A 185 16.98 2.90 -2.31
N PRO A 186 16.21 2.56 -1.27
CA PRO A 186 14.78 2.79 -1.26
C PRO A 186 14.48 4.29 -1.45
N PHE A 187 13.46 4.63 -2.25
CA PHE A 187 13.10 6.03 -2.56
C PHE A 187 12.83 6.88 -1.31
N TRP A 188 12.29 6.25 -0.26
CA TRP A 188 11.89 6.91 0.98
C TRP A 188 13.05 7.16 1.93
N LYS A 189 14.26 6.67 1.64
CA LYS A 189 15.44 6.84 2.49
C LYS A 189 15.72 8.30 2.82
N ASP A 190 15.51 9.20 1.86
CA ASP A 190 15.85 10.61 1.98
C ASP A 190 14.63 11.48 2.38
N LEU A 191 13.43 10.90 2.44
CA LEU A 191 12.23 11.62 2.86
C LEU A 191 12.34 12.03 4.34
N PRO A 192 12.08 13.31 4.67
CA PRO A 192 12.25 13.81 6.03
C PRO A 192 11.02 13.47 6.90
N PHE A 193 11.25 13.29 8.21
CA PHE A 193 10.22 13.26 9.25
C PHE A 193 9.09 12.24 9.07
N MET A 194 9.39 11.07 8.48
CA MET A 194 8.39 10.02 8.21
C MET A 194 8.91 8.62 8.55
N ASP A 195 7.98 7.68 8.75
CA ASP A 195 8.22 6.23 8.75
C ASP A 195 7.37 5.56 7.67
N ILE A 196 8.00 4.88 6.72
CA ILE A 196 7.31 4.27 5.58
C ILE A 196 6.35 3.17 6.01
N PHE A 197 6.67 2.42 7.07
CA PHE A 197 5.81 1.36 7.57
C PHE A 197 4.56 1.91 8.23
N ALA A 198 4.67 3.10 8.86
CA ALA A 198 3.52 3.83 9.39
C ALA A 198 2.69 4.50 8.28
N CYS A 199 3.30 4.82 7.13
CA CYS A 199 2.57 5.38 5.98
C CYS A 199 1.75 4.33 5.22
N ILE A 200 2.03 3.03 5.37
CA ILE A 200 1.31 1.99 4.65
C ILE A 200 -0.08 1.83 5.27
N THR A 201 -1.11 2.13 4.50
CA THR A 201 -2.51 1.98 4.92
C THR A 201 -3.09 0.66 4.43
N PRO A 202 -3.87 -0.06 5.25
CA PRO A 202 -4.49 -1.30 4.84
C PRO A 202 -5.48 -1.08 3.68
N ASN A 203 -5.46 -1.98 2.71
CA ASN A 203 -6.41 -2.04 1.61
C ASN A 203 -7.70 -2.68 2.12
N ILE A 204 -8.77 -1.88 2.21
CA ILE A 204 -10.07 -2.33 2.75
C ILE A 204 -10.58 -3.57 2.01
N LEU A 205 -10.51 -3.61 0.69
CA LEU A 205 -11.01 -4.77 -0.06
C LEU A 205 -10.14 -6.01 0.13
N HIS A 206 -8.83 -5.90 -0.13
CA HIS A 206 -7.95 -7.06 -0.22
C HIS A 206 -7.48 -7.56 1.14
N GLN A 207 -7.27 -6.65 2.11
CA GLN A 207 -6.73 -7.01 3.42
C GLN A 207 -7.83 -7.17 4.47
N LEU A 208 -8.87 -6.33 4.45
CA LEU A 208 -9.95 -6.43 5.44
C LEU A 208 -11.04 -7.40 5.00
N HIS A 209 -11.78 -7.10 3.92
CA HIS A 209 -12.91 -7.93 3.49
C HIS A 209 -12.48 -9.33 3.00
N LYS A 210 -11.46 -9.38 2.13
CA LYS A 210 -10.92 -10.66 1.62
C LYS A 210 -10.02 -11.35 2.64
N GLY A 211 -9.01 -10.65 3.16
CA GLY A 211 -8.04 -11.25 4.09
C GLY A 211 -8.63 -11.58 5.46
N ILE A 212 -8.76 -10.58 6.33
CA ILE A 212 -9.14 -10.80 7.74
C ILE A 212 -10.52 -11.45 7.85
N PHE A 213 -11.52 -10.93 7.13
CA PHE A 213 -12.89 -11.40 7.30
C PHE A 213 -13.13 -12.73 6.58
N HIS A 214 -12.96 -12.79 5.26
CA HIS A 214 -13.24 -14.00 4.50
C HIS A 214 -12.20 -15.12 4.74
N ASP A 215 -10.90 -14.84 4.56
CA ASP A 215 -9.88 -15.91 4.58
C ASP A 215 -9.51 -16.37 6.00
N HIS A 216 -9.75 -15.57 7.04
CA HIS A 216 -9.45 -15.98 8.42
C HIS A 216 -10.71 -16.18 9.27
N LEU A 217 -11.55 -15.15 9.43
CA LEU A 217 -12.68 -15.21 10.35
C LEU A 217 -13.75 -16.20 9.89
N VAL A 218 -14.17 -16.14 8.62
CA VAL A 218 -15.17 -17.06 8.08
C VAL A 218 -14.65 -18.49 8.12
N GLN A 219 -13.40 -18.75 7.71
CA GLN A 219 -12.81 -20.09 7.79
C GLN A 219 -12.77 -20.63 9.23
N TRP A 220 -12.42 -19.79 10.20
CA TRP A 220 -12.43 -20.16 11.61
C TRP A 220 -13.84 -20.51 12.10
N CYS A 221 -14.84 -19.67 11.81
CA CYS A 221 -16.23 -19.97 12.13
C CYS A 221 -16.69 -21.28 11.46
N THR A 222 -16.33 -21.50 10.18
CA THR A 222 -16.68 -22.71 9.44
C THR A 222 -16.07 -23.95 10.10
N SER A 223 -14.86 -23.85 10.63
CA SER A 223 -14.22 -24.95 11.35
C SER A 223 -14.92 -25.31 12.67
N LEU A 224 -15.60 -24.34 13.30
CA LEU A 224 -16.29 -24.54 14.58
C LEU A 224 -17.73 -25.04 14.42
N MET A 225 -18.46 -24.47 13.46
CA MET A 225 -19.90 -24.74 13.27
C MET A 225 -20.18 -25.71 12.12
N GLY A 226 -19.26 -25.86 11.17
CA GLY A 226 -19.49 -26.59 9.92
C GLY A 226 -20.14 -25.72 8.84
N GLU A 227 -19.87 -26.06 7.57
CA GLU A 227 -20.33 -25.31 6.40
C GLU A 227 -21.85 -25.20 6.31
N MET A 228 -22.56 -26.30 6.60
CA MET A 228 -24.02 -26.36 6.51
C MET A 228 -24.68 -25.37 7.49
N ASP A 229 -24.18 -25.29 8.72
CA ASP A 229 -24.76 -24.41 9.72
C ASP A 229 -24.51 -22.94 9.36
N ILE A 230 -23.32 -22.60 8.86
CA ILE A 230 -23.04 -21.24 8.37
C ILE A 230 -23.97 -20.85 7.23
N ASP A 231 -24.18 -21.76 6.27
CA ASP A 231 -25.08 -21.49 5.15
C ASP A 231 -26.51 -21.22 5.63
N VAL A 232 -27.01 -21.99 6.59
CA VAL A 232 -28.33 -21.78 7.19
C VAL A 232 -28.44 -20.38 7.82
N HIS A 233 -27.40 -19.90 8.51
CA HIS A 233 -27.39 -18.56 9.09
C HIS A 233 -27.43 -17.46 8.03
N PHE A 234 -26.63 -17.59 6.97
CA PHE A 234 -26.64 -16.64 5.85
C PHE A 234 -27.97 -16.67 5.07
N GLN A 235 -28.61 -17.83 4.95
CA GLN A 235 -29.93 -17.98 4.34
C GLN A 235 -31.06 -17.36 5.19
N ALA A 236 -30.92 -17.40 6.51
CA ALA A 236 -31.90 -16.86 7.44
C ALA A 236 -31.81 -15.33 7.61
N MET A 237 -30.75 -14.68 7.13
CA MET A 237 -30.60 -13.23 7.19
C MET A 237 -31.75 -12.52 6.46
N THR A 238 -32.28 -11.46 7.08
CA THR A 238 -33.35 -10.66 6.48
C THR A 238 -32.88 -9.92 5.23
N CYS A 239 -33.72 -9.89 4.20
CA CYS A 239 -33.43 -9.15 2.98
C CYS A 239 -33.45 -7.65 3.24
N PHE A 240 -32.33 -6.98 2.99
CA PHE A 240 -32.24 -5.52 2.97
C PHE A 240 -31.94 -5.03 1.54
N PRO A 241 -32.60 -3.96 1.05
CA PRO A 241 -32.43 -3.49 -0.32
C PRO A 241 -31.00 -3.11 -0.76
N ALA A 242 -30.09 -2.91 0.20
CA ALA A 242 -28.71 -2.50 -0.04
C ALA A 242 -27.66 -3.55 0.39
N LEU A 243 -28.08 -4.80 0.63
CA LEU A 243 -27.19 -5.91 0.99
C LEU A 243 -27.50 -7.14 0.14
N CYS A 244 -26.47 -7.84 -0.32
CA CYS A 244 -26.60 -9.14 -0.95
C CYS A 244 -27.21 -10.13 0.03
N HIS A 245 -28.23 -10.84 -0.45
CA HIS A 245 -28.85 -11.92 0.28
C HIS A 245 -28.40 -13.27 -0.27
N PHE A 246 -27.69 -14.03 0.57
CA PHE A 246 -27.07 -15.30 0.23
C PHE A 246 -28.08 -16.47 0.31
N LYS A 247 -29.02 -16.52 -0.64
CA LYS A 247 -30.14 -17.49 -0.67
C LYS A 247 -29.74 -18.96 -0.64
N LYS A 248 -28.52 -19.28 -1.08
CA LYS A 248 -27.98 -20.65 -1.11
C LYS A 248 -26.83 -20.83 -0.12
N GLY A 249 -26.71 -19.93 0.85
CA GLY A 249 -25.52 -19.83 1.69
C GLY A 249 -24.31 -19.28 0.93
N ILE A 250 -23.15 -19.34 1.59
CA ILE A 250 -21.88 -18.83 1.07
C ILE A 250 -20.98 -19.95 0.53
N SER A 251 -21.18 -21.21 0.95
CA SER A 251 -20.37 -22.35 0.51
C SER A 251 -20.47 -22.63 -0.99
N THR A 252 -21.60 -22.30 -1.61
CA THR A 252 -21.85 -22.54 -3.04
C THR A 252 -21.15 -21.52 -3.95
N ILE A 253 -20.59 -20.45 -3.39
CA ILE A 253 -19.92 -19.39 -4.14
C ILE A 253 -18.47 -19.79 -4.41
N SER A 254 -18.22 -20.19 -5.66
CA SER A 254 -16.86 -20.50 -6.12
C SER A 254 -16.08 -19.27 -6.62
N GLN A 255 -16.79 -18.21 -7.05
CA GLN A 255 -16.18 -16.98 -7.54
C GLN A 255 -16.81 -15.77 -6.87
N TRP A 256 -16.02 -15.12 -6.02
CA TRP A 256 -16.46 -13.97 -5.24
C TRP A 256 -16.15 -12.65 -5.96
N THR A 257 -17.14 -11.78 -6.03
CA THR A 257 -17.00 -10.38 -6.43
C THR A 257 -16.57 -9.52 -5.26
N GLY A 258 -16.03 -8.33 -5.55
CA GLY A 258 -15.65 -7.38 -4.49
C GLY A 258 -16.84 -6.85 -3.68
N MET A 259 -18.04 -6.83 -4.28
CA MET A 259 -19.28 -6.43 -3.61
C MET A 259 -19.72 -7.51 -2.63
N GLU A 260 -19.73 -8.78 -3.05
CA GLU A 260 -20.10 -9.90 -2.17
C GLU A 260 -19.16 -10.01 -0.97
N HIS A 261 -17.83 -9.86 -1.15
CA HIS A 261 -16.91 -9.83 -0.01
C HIS A 261 -17.20 -8.69 0.97
N LYS A 262 -17.60 -7.52 0.46
CA LYS A 262 -17.92 -6.37 1.30
C LYS A 262 -19.21 -6.60 2.08
N GLU A 263 -20.23 -7.17 1.44
CA GLU A 263 -21.57 -7.33 2.00
C GLU A 263 -21.74 -8.60 2.84
N MET A 264 -20.76 -9.50 2.78
CA MET A 264 -20.65 -10.63 3.69
C MET A 264 -20.21 -10.19 5.10
N GLN A 265 -19.48 -9.08 5.22
CA GLN A 265 -19.09 -8.46 6.49
C GLN A 265 -20.17 -7.52 7.03
#